data_AF-A0A6P1A5Y2-F1
#
_entry.id   AF-A0A6P1A5Y2-F1
#
_cell.length_a   1.000
_cell.length_b   1.000
_cell.length_c   1.000
_cell.angle_alpha   90.00
_cell.angle_beta   90.00
_cell.angle_gamma   90.00
#
_symmetry.space_group_name_H-M   'P 1'
#
loop_
_entity.id
_entity.type
_entity.pdbx_description
1 polymer ?
#
loop_
_entity_poly.entity_id
_entity_poly.type
_entity_poly.pdbx_seq_one_letter_code
_entity_poly.pdbx_strand_id
1 'polypeptide(L)' 'MPIDSTMLLALLYLSLSGLYLLVIPALLYVYMNSRWYVVSSFERAFMYFLVFFFFPGLLLLSPFLNFRPKRRNLGT' A
#
# COMPACT_ATOMS: atom_id res chain seq x y z
N MET A 1 -25.94 19.36 16.39
CA MET A 1 -26.55 18.94 15.11
C MET A 1 -26.38 17.43 15.02
N PRO A 2 -27.46 16.63 14.91
CA PRO A 2 -27.32 15.20 14.69
C PRO A 2 -26.59 14.97 13.36
N ILE A 3 -25.76 13.94 13.28
CA ILE A 3 -25.08 13.60 12.03
C ILE A 3 -26.13 13.09 11.06
N ASP A 4 -26.35 13.83 9.97
CA ASP A 4 -27.27 13.43 8.91
C ASP A 4 -26.73 12.16 8.23
N SER A 5 -27.61 11.22 7.86
CA SER A 5 -27.22 9.95 7.22
C SER A 5 -26.36 10.15 5.97
N THR A 6 -26.62 11.22 5.22
CA THR A 6 -25.82 11.60 4.04
C THR A 6 -24.41 12.02 4.42
N MET A 7 -24.23 12.79 5.50
CA MET A 7 -22.91 13.19 6.00
C MET A 7 -22.13 12.00 6.55
N LEU A 8 -22.80 11.11 7.27
CA LEU A 8 -22.20 9.85 7.72
C LEU A 8 -21.72 9.00 6.54
N LEU A 9 -22.55 8.86 5.50
CA LEU A 9 -22.21 8.09 4.30
C LEU A 9 -21.04 8.71 3.54
N ALA A 10 -21.00 10.03 3.42
CA ALA A 10 -19.88 10.74 2.79
C ALA A 10 -18.56 10.49 3.54
N LEU A 11 -18.56 10.60 4.87
CA LEU A 11 -17.38 10.31 5.69
C LEU A 11 -16.96 8.84 5.59
N LEU A 12 -17.92 7.92 5.55
CA LEU A 12 -17.64 6.50 5.37
C LEU A 12 -16.93 6.24 4.04
N TYR A 13 -17.47 6.73 2.92
CA TYR A 13 -16.82 6.51 1.62
C TYR A 13 -15.50 7.25 1.49
N LEU A 14 -15.36 8.44 2.07
CA LEU A 14 -14.10 9.17 2.09
C LEU A 14 -13.03 8.40 2.86
N SER A 15 -13.37 7.86 4.04
CA SER A 15 -12.44 7.08 4.85
C SER A 15 -12.08 5.75 4.19
N LEU A 16 -13.04 5.03 3.63
CA LEU A 16 -12.79 3.80 2.87
C LEU A 16 -11.91 4.06 1.64
N SER A 17 -12.17 5.15 0.91
CA SER A 17 -11.36 5.52 -0.26
C SER A 17 -9.95 5.93 0.15
N GLY A 18 -9.79 6.67 1.24
CA GLY A 18 -8.48 7.03 1.79
C GLY A 18 -7.68 5.80 2.25
N LEU A 19 -8.33 4.85 2.90
CA LEU A 19 -7.72 3.57 3.27
C LEU A 19 -7.29 2.77 2.02
N TYR A 20 -8.17 2.67 1.03
CA TYR A 20 -7.94 1.88 -0.18
C TYR A 20 -6.88 2.48 -1.11
N LEU A 21 -6.86 3.80 -1.28
CA LEU A 21 -5.95 4.48 -2.23
C LEU A 21 -4.60 4.88 -1.63
N LEU A 22 -4.52 5.12 -0.31
CA LEU A 22 -3.30 5.66 0.32
C LEU A 22 -2.73 4.73 1.39
N VAL A 23 -3.52 4.41 2.41
CA VAL A 23 -2.99 3.72 3.60
C VAL A 23 -2.58 2.28 3.30
N ILE A 24 -3.49 1.47 2.73
CA ILE A 24 -3.21 0.07 2.44
C ILE A 24 -2.12 -0.08 1.36
N PRO A 25 -2.13 0.67 0.24
CA PRO A 25 -1.04 0.63 -0.74
C PRO A 25 0.33 1.00 -0.17
N ALA A 26 0.41 1.99 0.71
CA ALA A 26 1.66 2.35 1.38
C ALA A 26 2.18 1.22 2.26
N LEU A 27 1.31 0.57 3.04
CA LEU A 27 1.68 -0.61 3.85
C LEU A 27 2.10 -1.79 2.97
N LEU A 28 1.42 -1.99 1.83
CA LEU A 28 1.75 -3.03 0.87
C LEU A 28 3.15 -2.85 0.29
N TYR A 29 3.56 -1.63 -0.06
CA TYR A 29 4.92 -1.34 -0.48
C TYR A 29 5.97 -1.74 0.56
N VAL A 30 5.72 -1.44 1.86
CA VAL A 30 6.62 -1.82 2.96
C VAL A 30 6.66 -3.35 3.13
N TYR A 31 5.51 -4.01 3.08
CA TYR A 31 5.39 -5.46 3.19
C TYR A 31 6.14 -6.17 2.06
N MET A 32 5.95 -5.74 0.80
CA MET A 32 6.67 -6.28 -0.34
C MET A 32 8.17 -6.03 -0.22
N ASN A 33 8.60 -4.80 0.03
CA ASN A 33 10.02 -4.45 0.11
C ASN A 33 10.76 -5.22 1.21
N SER A 34 10.11 -5.47 2.34
CA SER A 34 10.73 -6.17 3.47
C SER A 34 10.91 -7.68 3.24
N ARG A 35 10.00 -8.33 2.51
CA ARG A 35 9.97 -9.81 2.43
C ARG A 35 10.13 -10.39 1.02
N TRP A 36 10.21 -9.58 -0.02
CA TRP A 36 10.22 -10.00 -1.43
C TRP A 36 11.13 -11.20 -1.72
N TYR A 37 12.34 -11.21 -1.17
CA TYR A 37 13.36 -12.24 -1.45
C TYR A 37 13.24 -13.51 -0.60
N VAL A 38 12.41 -13.52 0.44
CA VAL A 38 12.32 -14.62 1.42
C VAL A 38 10.94 -15.29 1.48
N VAL A 39 9.95 -14.81 0.73
CA VAL A 39 8.58 -15.32 0.79
C VAL A 39 8.39 -16.69 0.14
N SER A 40 7.44 -17.46 0.68
CA SER A 40 6.96 -18.72 0.11
C SER A 40 6.19 -18.50 -1.19
N SER A 41 5.93 -19.57 -1.96
CA SER A 41 5.15 -19.50 -3.21
C SER A 41 3.73 -19.00 -2.98
N PHE A 42 3.07 -19.49 -1.91
CA PHE A 42 1.71 -19.08 -1.57
C PHE A 42 1.66 -17.60 -1.15
N GLU A 43 2.59 -17.16 -0.31
CA GLU A 43 2.67 -15.77 0.13
C GLU A 43 2.94 -14.82 -1.05
N ARG A 44 3.79 -15.21 -1.99
CA ARG A 44 4.06 -14.46 -3.21
C ARG A 44 2.82 -14.35 -4.13
N ALA A 45 2.04 -15.42 -4.25
CA ALA A 45 0.78 -15.36 -5.00
C ALA A 45 -0.22 -14.39 -4.34
N PHE A 46 -0.30 -14.41 -3.02
CA PHE A 46 -1.13 -13.47 -2.27
C PHE A 46 -0.65 -12.01 -2.43
N MET A 47 0.66 -11.76 -2.41
CA MET A 47 1.22 -10.44 -2.72
C MET A 47 0.79 -9.94 -4.11
N TYR A 48 0.84 -10.79 -5.13
CA TYR A 48 0.37 -10.40 -6.46
C TYR A 48 -1.11 -10.07 -6.49
N PHE A 49 -1.94 -10.88 -5.82
CA PHE A 49 -3.36 -10.57 -5.67
C PHE A 49 -3.59 -9.19 -5.04
N LEU A 50 -2.87 -8.87 -3.95
CA LEU A 50 -2.96 -7.56 -3.30
C LEU A 50 -2.52 -6.43 -4.24
N VAL A 51 -1.46 -6.62 -5.02
CA VAL A 51 -1.01 -5.63 -6.01
C VAL A 51 -2.09 -5.33 -7.04
N PHE A 52 -2.78 -6.35 -7.56
CA PHE A 52 -3.87 -6.13 -8.52
C PHE A 52 -5.10 -5.51 -7.85
N PHE A 53 -5.43 -5.96 -6.64
CA PHE A 53 -6.59 -5.45 -5.91
C PHE A 53 -6.43 -3.98 -5.50
N PHE A 54 -5.20 -3.54 -5.18
CA PHE A 54 -4.87 -2.16 -4.79
C PHE A 54 -4.08 -1.38 -5.86
N PHE A 55 -4.05 -1.87 -7.09
CA PHE A 55 -3.28 -1.30 -8.20
C PHE A 55 -3.45 0.22 -8.39
N PRO A 56 -4.67 0.80 -8.38
CA PRO A 56 -4.82 2.25 -8.56
C PRO A 56 -4.11 3.06 -7.47
N GLY A 57 -4.15 2.60 -6.21
CA GLY A 57 -3.47 3.26 -5.10
C GLY A 57 -1.94 3.12 -5.17
N LEU A 58 -1.45 1.95 -5.58
CA LEU A 58 -0.01 1.77 -5.83
C LEU A 58 0.47 2.71 -6.93
N LEU A 59 -0.28 2.84 -8.03
CA LEU A 59 0.06 3.74 -9.13
C LEU A 59 0.19 5.20 -8.66
N LEU A 60 -0.73 5.68 -7.81
CA LEU A 60 -0.70 7.02 -7.24
C LEU A 60 0.55 7.30 -6.40
N LEU A 61 0.97 6.33 -5.59
CA LEU A 61 2.13 6.48 -4.70
C LEU A 61 3.47 6.22 -5.40
N SER A 62 3.45 5.54 -6.54
CA SER A 62 4.66 5.08 -7.26
C SER A 62 5.70 6.17 -7.57
N PRO A 63 5.35 7.45 -7.88
CA PRO A 63 6.34 8.47 -8.19
C PRO A 63 7.13 8.95 -6.95
N PHE A 64 6.60 8.72 -5.74
CA PHE A 64 7.16 9.28 -4.51
C PHE A 64 8.07 8.30 -3.76
N LEU A 65 7.91 7.00 -4.01
CA LEU A 65 8.61 5.95 -3.27
C LEU A 65 9.82 5.44 -4.06
N ASN A 66 10.99 5.42 -3.41
CA ASN A 66 12.23 4.92 -4.01
C ASN A 66 12.82 3.78 -3.18
N PHE A 67 12.65 2.55 -3.66
CA PHE A 67 13.17 1.33 -3.03
C PHE A 67 14.52 0.88 -3.60
N ARG A 68 15.32 1.81 -4.12
CA ARG A 68 16.67 1.50 -4.58
C ARG A 68 17.50 0.92 -3.42
N PRO A 69 18.21 -0.21 -3.62
CA PRO A 69 19.14 -0.74 -2.64
C PRO A 69 20.15 0.33 -2.21
N LYS A 70 20.35 0.46 -0.89
CA LYS A 70 21.37 1.38 -0.36
C LYS A 70 22.75 0.88 -0.73
N ARG A 71 23.69 1.81 -0.94
CA ARG A 71 25.08 1.45 -1.22
C ARG A 71 25.65 0.68 -0.04
N ARG A 72 26.40 -0.38 -0.32
CA ARG A 72 27.13 -1.14 0.70
C ARG A 72 28.31 -0.31 1.18
N ASN A 73 28.45 -0.15 2.50
CA ASN A 73 29.65 0.42 3.10
C ASN A 73 30.79 -0.59 2.94
N LEU A 74 31.91 -0.17 2.34
CA LEU A 74 33.04 -1.03 2.04
C LEU A 74 34.14 -1.00 3.12
N GLY A 75 33.97 -0.20 4.18
CA GLY A 75 34.98 0.02 5.21
C GLY A 75 36.13 0.85 4.66
N THR A 76 36.28 2.07 5.16
CA THR A 76 37.52 2.86 5.06
C THR A 76 38.09 2.99 6.45
#